data_AF-A0A150GBH0-F1
#
_entry.id   AF-A0A150GBH0-F1
#
_cell.length_a   1.000
_cell.length_b   1.000
_cell.length_c   1.000
_cell.angle_alpha   90.00
_cell.angle_beta   90.00
_cell.angle_gamma   90.00
#
_symmetry.space_group_name_H-M   'P 1'
#
loop_
_entity.id
_entity.type
_entity.pdbx_description
1 polymer ?
#
loop_
_entity_poly.entity_id
_entity_poly.type
_entity_poly.pdbx_seq_one_letter_code
_entity_poly.pdbx_strand_id
1 'polypeptide(L)'
;MGLIAVFILYPGWAQAALSVFACYKIDDGQTGLFPQNQKATWRHGYWVRDMAQQCYTGVHLRLYVPIGIASVIALCLGPPLASFLLLWLHRGSLELPVVQQKYSFLYSRYKSRFFWWESVLMLEELALVAVEVFGRGLKSVTHQILVMLASFIVISAINIACSPNKLKVVTMLEFMSMTVLSLTVSLSLFFVANNEGINEKPVGVLILAINVAMLVAFLGVLLRGYWRKLKGAAGRAHGKALALMGRKGTADSARPKVQQPGDAGEEAMALSHLTEGQKAGDVKIIVD
;
A
#
# COMPACT_ATOMS: atom_id res chain seq x y z
N MET A 1 -3.00 2.05 -13.19
CA MET A 1 -1.70 2.63 -12.80
C MET A 1 -1.83 4.09 -12.36
N GLY A 2 -2.42 4.99 -13.16
CA GLY A 2 -2.54 6.43 -12.79
C GLY A 2 -3.21 6.72 -11.44
N LEU A 3 -4.31 6.04 -11.10
CA LEU A 3 -4.99 6.23 -9.81
C LEU A 3 -4.11 5.87 -8.61
N ILE A 4 -3.31 4.79 -8.71
CA ILE A 4 -2.43 4.37 -7.61
C ILE A 4 -1.31 5.40 -7.40
N ALA A 5 -0.76 5.94 -8.49
CA ALA A 5 0.28 6.97 -8.41
C ALA A 5 -0.24 8.25 -7.72
N VAL A 6 -1.47 8.67 -8.01
CA VAL A 6 -2.13 9.80 -7.34
C VAL A 6 -2.21 9.58 -5.82
N PHE A 7 -2.56 8.36 -5.39
CA PHE A 7 -2.68 8.03 -3.97
C PHE A 7 -1.31 8.01 -3.28
N ILE A 8 -0.27 7.49 -3.94
CA ILE A 8 1.09 7.45 -3.39
C ILE A 8 1.68 8.86 -3.25
N LEU A 9 1.38 9.75 -4.21
CA LEU A 9 1.90 11.12 -4.22
C LEU A 9 1.06 12.11 -3.39
N TYR A 10 -0.11 11.67 -2.92
CA TYR A 10 -1.05 12.48 -2.16
C TYR A 10 -0.43 13.25 -0.98
N PRO A 11 0.30 12.63 -0.04
CA PRO A 11 0.90 13.37 1.07
C PRO A 11 1.85 14.48 0.60
N GLY A 12 2.63 14.23 -0.47
CA GLY A 12 3.53 15.24 -1.04
C GLY A 12 2.77 16.42 -1.65
N TRP A 13 1.66 16.16 -2.34
CA TRP A 13 0.81 17.22 -2.90
C TRP A 13 0.07 18.00 -1.83
N ALA A 14 -0.46 17.32 -0.81
CA ALA A 14 -1.11 17.94 0.33
C ALA A 14 -0.13 18.85 1.10
N GLN A 15 1.11 18.36 1.33
CA GLN A 15 2.16 19.15 1.96
C GLN A 15 2.47 20.39 1.12
N ALA A 16 2.63 20.24 -0.19
CA ALA A 16 2.95 21.35 -1.06
C ALA A 16 1.83 22.40 -1.09
N ALA A 17 0.57 21.98 -1.19
CA ALA A 17 -0.59 22.86 -1.18
C ALA A 17 -0.74 23.61 0.16
N LEU A 18 -0.64 22.90 1.29
CA LEU A 18 -0.78 23.50 2.61
C LEU A 18 0.38 24.43 2.97
N SER A 19 1.59 24.15 2.48
CA SER A 19 2.78 24.97 2.77
C SER A 19 2.70 26.40 2.23
N VAL A 20 1.79 26.68 1.29
CA VAL A 20 1.49 28.05 0.84
C VAL A 20 0.97 28.90 2.01
N PHE A 21 0.26 28.29 2.95
CA PHE A 21 -0.33 28.98 4.10
C PHE A 21 0.54 28.92 5.36
N ALA A 22 1.68 28.24 5.30
CA ALA A 22 2.58 28.09 6.43
C ALA A 22 3.40 29.38 6.60
N CYS A 23 3.17 30.06 7.72
CA CYS A 23 3.83 31.31 8.06
C CYS A 23 4.56 31.19 9.40
N TYR A 24 5.76 31.75 9.48
CA TYR A 24 6.61 31.73 10.67
C TYR A 24 6.95 33.15 11.14
N LYS A 25 6.84 33.40 12.44
CA LYS A 25 7.23 34.69 13.01
C LYS A 25 8.70 34.66 13.37
N ILE A 26 9.48 35.52 12.72
CA ILE A 26 10.92 35.63 12.92
C ILE A 26 11.19 36.54 14.12
N ASP A 27 10.79 37.80 14.03
CA ASP A 27 10.93 38.77 15.12
C ASP A 27 9.56 39.14 15.70
N ASP A 28 9.49 39.29 17.01
CA ASP A 28 8.27 39.75 17.71
C ASP A 28 8.32 41.24 18.10
N GLY A 29 9.43 41.92 17.83
CA GLY A 29 9.65 43.34 18.13
C GLY A 29 9.90 43.63 19.61
N GLN A 30 9.93 42.61 20.47
CA GLN A 30 9.88 42.81 21.93
C GLN A 30 10.92 41.96 22.67
N THR A 31 11.10 40.70 22.27
CA THR A 31 11.88 39.71 23.00
C THR A 31 13.11 39.31 22.19
N GLY A 32 14.30 39.31 22.82
CA GLY A 32 15.54 38.88 22.19
C GLY A 32 16.77 39.62 22.74
N LEU A 33 17.97 39.07 22.51
CA LEU A 33 19.22 39.67 22.99
C LEU A 33 19.57 41.00 22.27
N PHE A 34 18.99 41.25 21.08
CA PHE A 34 19.30 42.42 20.25
C PHE A 34 18.01 43.03 19.66
N PRO A 35 17.17 43.70 20.46
CA PRO A 35 15.88 44.24 20.00
C PRO A 35 16.03 45.27 18.86
N GLN A 36 17.10 46.06 18.86
CA GLN A 36 17.40 47.04 17.80
C GLN A 36 17.66 46.42 16.41
N ASN A 37 17.97 45.13 16.33
CA ASN A 37 18.25 44.43 15.07
C ASN A 37 17.03 43.70 14.50
N GLN A 38 15.89 43.76 15.18
CA GLN A 38 14.65 43.11 14.77
C GLN A 38 13.98 43.89 13.63
N LYS A 39 14.16 43.41 12.40
CA LYS A 39 13.63 44.04 11.18
C LYS A 39 12.46 43.26 10.58
N ALA A 40 12.28 42.00 10.97
CA ALA A 40 11.29 41.08 10.42
C ALA A 40 10.07 40.92 11.34
N THR A 41 9.40 42.03 11.67
CA THR A 41 8.33 42.11 12.69
C THR A 41 6.90 42.03 12.14
N TRP A 42 6.72 41.51 10.91
CA TRP A 42 5.40 41.47 10.28
C TRP A 42 4.40 40.62 11.08
N ARG A 43 3.20 41.16 11.33
CA ARG A 43 2.19 40.57 12.24
C ARG A 43 1.81 39.13 11.88
N HIS A 44 1.76 38.79 10.59
CA HIS A 44 1.37 37.47 10.09
C HIS A 44 2.56 36.54 9.84
N GLY A 45 3.80 36.99 10.08
CA GLY A 45 5.02 36.22 9.82
C GLY A 45 5.42 36.18 8.35
N TYR A 46 6.46 35.41 8.06
CA TYR A 46 7.05 35.25 6.74
C TYR A 46 6.73 33.87 6.20
N TRP A 47 6.63 33.75 4.87
CA TRP A 47 6.23 32.51 4.23
C TRP A 47 7.32 31.45 4.40
N VAL A 48 6.97 30.27 4.93
CA VAL A 48 7.95 29.25 5.29
C VAL A 48 8.78 28.74 4.09
N ARG A 49 8.20 28.76 2.88
CA ARG A 49 8.94 28.37 1.66
C ARG A 49 9.81 29.48 1.07
N ASP A 50 9.49 30.74 1.35
CA ASP A 50 10.26 31.89 0.89
C ASP A 50 10.18 33.00 1.95
N MET A 51 11.19 33.03 2.82
CA MET A 51 11.25 33.97 3.95
C MET A 51 11.48 35.42 3.50
N ALA A 52 11.75 35.69 2.21
CA ALA A 52 11.80 37.06 1.69
C ALA A 52 10.38 37.66 1.53
N GLN A 53 9.34 36.82 1.52
CA GLN A 53 7.96 37.25 1.33
C GLN A 53 7.20 37.34 2.67
N GLN A 54 6.55 38.47 2.90
CA GLN A 54 5.63 38.66 4.02
C GLN A 54 4.31 37.90 3.79
N CYS A 55 3.80 37.22 4.82
CA CYS A 55 2.55 36.48 4.70
C CYS A 55 1.34 37.40 4.53
N TYR A 56 0.38 36.94 3.71
CA TYR A 56 -0.88 37.63 3.39
C TYR A 56 -0.76 39.10 2.97
N THR A 57 0.33 39.47 2.29
CA THR A 57 0.48 40.80 1.66
C THR A 57 1.19 40.68 0.31
N GLY A 58 1.18 41.76 -0.49
CA GLY A 58 1.89 41.85 -1.76
C GLY A 58 1.61 40.68 -2.72
N VAL A 59 2.69 40.10 -3.26
CA VAL A 59 2.64 38.98 -4.22
C VAL A 59 2.06 37.73 -3.57
N HIS A 60 2.40 37.46 -2.29
CA HIS A 60 1.93 36.28 -1.59
C HIS A 60 0.40 36.23 -1.51
N LEU A 61 -0.25 37.34 -1.15
CA LEU A 61 -1.73 37.41 -1.11
C LEU A 61 -2.38 37.38 -2.50
N ARG A 62 -1.84 38.10 -3.48
CA ARG A 62 -2.49 38.27 -4.78
C ARG A 62 -2.33 37.06 -5.70
N LEU A 63 -1.19 36.37 -5.63
CA LEU A 63 -0.85 35.28 -6.53
C LEU A 63 -0.88 33.92 -5.82
N TYR A 64 -0.12 33.77 -4.75
CA TYR A 64 0.10 32.45 -4.14
C TYR A 64 -1.09 31.96 -3.32
N VAL A 65 -1.75 32.84 -2.53
CA VAL A 65 -2.92 32.44 -1.73
C VAL A 65 -4.06 31.88 -2.59
N PRO A 66 -4.52 32.50 -3.70
CA PRO A 66 -5.54 31.90 -4.57
C PRO A 66 -5.12 30.56 -5.17
N ILE A 67 -3.87 30.43 -5.60
CA ILE A 67 -3.31 29.17 -6.12
C ILE A 67 -3.30 28.10 -5.03
N GLY A 68 -2.92 28.46 -3.81
CA GLY A 68 -2.96 27.60 -2.63
C GLY A 68 -4.38 27.12 -2.34
N ILE A 69 -5.37 28.02 -2.38
CA ILE A 69 -6.79 27.67 -2.11
C ILE A 69 -7.28 26.68 -3.15
N ALA A 70 -7.03 26.97 -4.44
CA ALA A 70 -7.40 26.07 -5.54
C ALA A 70 -6.70 24.70 -5.40
N SER A 71 -5.42 24.70 -5.00
CA SER A 71 -4.63 23.49 -4.78
C SER A 71 -5.16 22.67 -3.60
N VAL A 72 -5.57 23.29 -2.49
CA VAL A 72 -6.16 22.59 -1.35
C VAL A 72 -7.49 21.95 -1.74
N ILE A 73 -8.36 22.67 -2.45
CA ILE A 73 -9.65 22.13 -2.91
C ILE A 73 -9.41 20.94 -3.86
N ALA A 74 -8.54 21.12 -4.86
CA ALA A 74 -8.33 20.11 -5.90
C ALA A 74 -7.50 18.91 -5.42
N LEU A 75 -6.44 19.13 -4.64
CA LEU A 75 -5.44 18.11 -4.31
C LEU A 75 -5.58 17.56 -2.89
N CYS A 76 -6.09 18.32 -1.92
CA CYS A 76 -6.32 17.81 -0.57
C CYS A 76 -7.72 17.23 -0.41
N LEU A 77 -8.76 17.96 -0.84
CA LEU A 77 -10.16 17.53 -0.67
C LEU A 77 -10.68 16.71 -1.85
N GLY A 78 -10.17 16.96 -3.06
CA GLY A 78 -10.56 16.24 -4.27
C GLY A 78 -10.38 14.73 -4.17
N PRO A 79 -9.18 14.20 -3.84
CA PRO A 79 -8.95 12.76 -3.76
C PRO A 79 -9.84 12.01 -2.74
N PRO A 80 -9.97 12.42 -1.47
CA PRO A 80 -10.84 11.73 -0.51
C PRO A 80 -12.31 11.80 -0.94
N LEU A 81 -12.77 12.95 -1.45
CA LEU A 81 -14.14 13.09 -1.93
C LEU A 81 -14.40 12.23 -3.17
N ALA A 82 -13.48 12.21 -4.13
CA ALA A 82 -13.59 11.37 -5.32
C ALA A 82 -13.60 9.88 -4.95
N SER A 83 -12.73 9.45 -4.04
CA SER A 83 -12.71 8.08 -3.52
C SER A 83 -14.05 7.71 -2.88
N PHE A 84 -14.58 8.58 -2.01
CA PHE A 84 -15.86 8.39 -1.33
C PHE A 84 -17.03 8.33 -2.33
N LEU A 85 -17.14 9.31 -3.23
CA LEU A 85 -18.23 9.38 -4.22
C LEU A 85 -18.21 8.20 -5.18
N LEU A 86 -17.03 7.79 -5.66
CA LEU A 86 -16.91 6.64 -6.55
C LEU A 86 -17.44 5.36 -5.89
N LEU A 87 -17.10 5.13 -4.62
CA LEU A 87 -17.58 3.98 -3.86
C LEU A 87 -19.06 4.09 -3.50
N TRP A 88 -19.54 5.29 -3.17
CA TRP A 88 -20.94 5.53 -2.84
C TRP A 88 -21.87 5.29 -4.05
N LEU A 89 -21.49 5.80 -5.22
CA LEU A 89 -22.27 5.65 -6.46
C LEU A 89 -22.36 4.19 -6.90
N HIS A 90 -21.29 3.42 -6.74
CA HIS A 90 -21.24 2.01 -7.14
C HIS A 90 -21.67 1.04 -6.04
N ARG A 91 -22.21 1.53 -4.92
CA ARG A 91 -22.56 0.71 -3.73
C ARG A 91 -23.44 -0.50 -4.02
N GLY A 92 -24.36 -0.38 -4.99
CA GLY A 92 -25.28 -1.44 -5.40
C GLY A 92 -24.72 -2.40 -6.45
N SER A 93 -23.52 -2.15 -6.97
CA SER A 93 -22.89 -2.92 -8.05
C SER A 93 -21.44 -3.31 -7.74
N LEU A 94 -21.00 -3.27 -6.47
CA LEU A 94 -19.67 -3.75 -6.08
C LEU A 94 -19.46 -5.25 -6.33
N GLU A 95 -20.53 -6.00 -6.57
CA GLU A 95 -20.43 -7.43 -6.92
C GLU A 95 -20.20 -7.67 -8.42
N LEU A 96 -20.30 -6.63 -9.28
CA LEU A 96 -20.02 -6.79 -10.71
C LEU A 96 -18.51 -6.97 -10.96
N PRO A 97 -18.09 -8.02 -11.70
CA PRO A 97 -16.67 -8.34 -11.92
C PRO A 97 -15.83 -7.19 -12.48
N VAL A 98 -16.41 -6.38 -13.37
CA VAL A 98 -15.75 -5.24 -14.02
C VAL A 98 -15.43 -4.12 -13.02
N VAL A 99 -16.34 -3.85 -12.08
CA VAL A 99 -16.16 -2.85 -11.01
C VAL A 99 -15.15 -3.37 -9.98
N GLN A 100 -15.22 -4.66 -9.64
CA GLN A 100 -14.26 -5.29 -8.74
C GLN A 100 -12.83 -5.19 -9.26
N GLN A 101 -12.59 -5.49 -10.53
CA GLN A 101 -11.23 -5.49 -11.08
C GLN A 101 -10.58 -4.10 -11.04
N LYS A 102 -11.38 -3.02 -11.17
CA LYS A 102 -10.88 -1.64 -11.21
C LYS A 102 -10.75 -1.00 -9.82
N TYR A 103 -11.67 -1.30 -8.91
CA TYR A 103 -11.76 -0.62 -7.61
C TYR A 103 -11.39 -1.51 -6.41
N SER A 104 -11.06 -2.80 -6.62
CA SER A 104 -10.68 -3.73 -5.55
C SER A 104 -9.58 -3.18 -4.64
N PHE A 105 -8.62 -2.41 -5.18
CA PHE A 105 -7.59 -1.75 -4.36
C PHE A 105 -8.18 -0.89 -3.23
N LEU A 106 -9.28 -0.18 -3.48
CA LEU A 106 -9.88 0.76 -2.54
C LEU A 106 -10.66 0.09 -1.40
N TYR A 107 -11.25 -1.08 -1.62
CA TYR A 107 -12.19 -1.67 -0.65
C TYR A 107 -11.84 -3.12 -0.24
N SER A 108 -11.03 -3.84 -1.01
CA SER A 108 -10.79 -5.28 -0.78
C SER A 108 -10.15 -5.59 0.57
N ARG A 109 -9.34 -4.66 1.10
CA ARG A 109 -8.69 -4.75 2.42
C ARG A 109 -9.64 -4.52 3.61
N TYR A 110 -10.78 -3.87 3.40
CA TYR A 110 -11.70 -3.44 4.47
C TYR A 110 -12.92 -4.33 4.61
N LYS A 111 -13.45 -4.47 5.83
CA LYS A 111 -14.72 -5.16 6.08
C LYS A 111 -15.85 -4.44 5.32
N SER A 112 -16.89 -5.17 4.90
CA SER A 112 -17.99 -4.61 4.08
C SER A 112 -18.65 -3.37 4.71
N ARG A 113 -18.77 -3.32 6.05
CA ARG A 113 -19.28 -2.16 6.80
C ARG A 113 -18.44 -0.87 6.60
N PHE A 114 -17.15 -1.01 6.31
CA PHE A 114 -16.17 0.07 6.22
C PHE A 114 -15.65 0.24 4.78
N PHE A 115 -16.51 0.07 3.78
CA PHE A 115 -16.11 0.15 2.37
C PHE A 115 -15.50 1.51 1.97
N TRP A 116 -15.89 2.60 2.65
CA TRP A 116 -15.43 3.97 2.43
C TRP A 116 -14.19 4.37 3.25
N TRP A 117 -13.60 3.42 4.00
CA TRP A 117 -12.51 3.72 4.93
C TRP A 117 -11.25 4.26 4.28
N GLU A 118 -11.02 3.95 2.99
CA GLU A 118 -9.91 4.54 2.24
C GLU A 118 -9.97 6.07 2.22
N SER A 119 -11.17 6.65 2.15
CA SER A 119 -11.35 8.10 2.22
C SER A 119 -11.02 8.65 3.62
N VAL A 120 -11.28 7.87 4.68
CA VAL A 120 -10.91 8.24 6.06
C VAL A 120 -9.40 8.24 6.22
N LEU A 121 -8.70 7.21 5.72
CA LEU A 121 -7.23 7.17 5.80
C LEU A 121 -6.58 8.36 5.11
N MET A 122 -7.10 8.80 3.96
CA MET A 122 -6.62 10.02 3.30
C MET A 122 -6.86 11.30 4.12
N LEU A 123 -7.97 11.37 4.84
CA LEU A 123 -8.28 12.51 5.70
C LEU A 123 -7.41 12.49 6.97
N GLU A 124 -7.13 11.31 7.53
CA GLU A 124 -6.19 11.14 8.64
C GLU A 124 -4.77 11.55 8.22
N GLU A 125 -4.33 11.11 7.04
CA GLU A 125 -3.05 11.52 6.46
C GLU A 125 -2.98 13.04 6.21
N LEU A 126 -4.04 13.63 5.65
CA LEU A 126 -4.15 15.08 5.49
C LEU A 126 -4.06 15.82 6.81
N ALA A 127 -4.71 15.30 7.86
CA ALA A 127 -4.66 15.90 9.19
C ALA A 127 -3.24 15.88 9.76
N LEU A 128 -2.51 14.76 9.59
CA LEU A 128 -1.10 14.67 10.01
C LEU A 128 -0.21 15.64 9.24
N VAL A 129 -0.37 15.73 7.92
CA VAL A 129 0.38 16.68 7.08
C VAL A 129 0.03 18.12 7.47
N ALA A 130 -1.23 18.42 7.76
CA ALA A 130 -1.64 19.75 8.22
C ALA A 130 -0.99 20.11 9.56
N VAL A 131 -1.03 19.21 10.54
CA VAL A 131 -0.37 19.40 11.84
C VAL A 131 1.13 19.60 11.67
N GLU A 132 1.78 18.84 10.79
CA GLU A 132 3.20 18.99 10.49
C GLU A 132 3.52 20.34 9.83
N VAL A 133 2.73 20.77 8.84
CA VAL A 133 2.92 22.02 8.09
C VAL A 133 2.66 23.24 8.96
N PHE A 134 1.50 23.30 9.63
CA PHE A 134 1.13 24.42 10.48
C PHE A 134 1.89 24.41 11.81
N GLY A 135 2.32 23.24 12.28
CA GLY A 135 3.16 23.09 13.47
C GLY A 135 4.48 23.85 13.37
N ARG A 136 5.03 24.00 12.16
CA ARG A 136 6.23 24.84 11.91
C ARG A 136 6.01 26.31 12.26
N GLY A 137 4.77 26.80 12.24
CA GLY A 137 4.42 28.18 12.58
C GLY A 137 4.31 28.44 14.09
N LEU A 138 4.35 27.39 14.92
CA LEU A 138 4.28 27.52 16.38
C LEU A 138 5.60 28.10 16.93
N LYS A 139 5.49 28.98 17.93
CA LYS A 139 6.66 29.65 18.53
C LYS A 139 7.61 28.70 19.25
N SER A 140 7.10 27.57 19.73
CA SER A 140 7.85 26.62 20.57
C SER A 140 7.75 25.23 19.96
N VAL A 141 8.92 24.62 19.73
CA VAL A 141 9.07 23.26 19.17
C VAL A 141 8.38 22.21 20.06
N THR A 142 8.38 22.41 21.37
CA THR A 142 7.67 21.53 22.32
C THR A 142 6.17 21.47 22.01
N HIS A 143 5.53 22.61 21.73
CA HIS A 143 4.09 22.62 21.40
C HIS A 143 3.81 21.90 20.07
N GLN A 144 4.70 22.06 19.08
CA GLN A 144 4.60 21.32 17.81
C GLN A 144 4.66 19.80 18.04
N ILE A 145 5.64 19.33 18.83
CA ILE A 145 5.81 17.91 19.17
C ILE A 145 4.57 17.37 19.91
N LEU A 146 4.04 18.12 20.87
CA LEU A 146 2.86 17.71 21.65
C LEU A 146 1.60 17.59 20.79
N VAL A 147 1.35 18.53 19.87
CA VAL A 147 0.20 18.46 18.94
C VAL A 147 0.36 17.29 17.98
N MET A 148 1.57 17.02 17.49
CA MET A 148 1.85 15.85 16.65
C MET A 148 1.60 14.54 17.40
N LEU A 149 2.07 14.43 18.65
CA LEU A 149 1.84 13.27 19.51
C LEU A 149 0.34 13.06 19.78
N ALA A 150 -0.39 14.13 20.11
CA ALA A 150 -1.83 14.06 20.32
C ALA A 150 -2.57 13.57 19.05
N SER A 151 -2.13 14.02 17.88
CA SER A 151 -2.69 13.61 16.59
C SER A 151 -2.48 12.11 16.33
N PHE A 152 -1.28 11.58 16.59
CA PHE A 152 -1.02 10.15 16.48
C PHE A 152 -1.86 9.32 17.45
N ILE A 153 -2.02 9.76 18.69
CA ILE A 153 -2.85 9.06 19.69
C ILE A 153 -4.30 9.01 19.23
N VAL A 154 -4.86 10.13 18.78
CA VAL A 154 -6.26 10.21 18.31
C VAL A 154 -6.48 9.34 17.08
N ILE A 155 -5.62 9.43 16.07
CA ILE A 155 -5.72 8.62 14.84
C ILE A 155 -5.55 7.13 15.15
N SER A 156 -4.61 6.77 16.03
CA SER A 156 -4.42 5.39 16.47
C SER A 156 -5.67 4.87 17.20
N ALA A 157 -6.27 5.67 18.09
CA ALA A 157 -7.50 5.31 18.79
C ALA A 157 -8.68 5.09 17.83
N ILE A 158 -8.86 5.96 16.84
CA ILE A 158 -9.90 5.82 15.81
C ILE A 158 -9.70 4.51 15.03
N ASN A 159 -8.48 4.25 14.55
CA ASN A 159 -8.17 3.05 13.77
C ASN A 159 -8.35 1.75 14.55
N ILE A 160 -7.97 1.73 15.84
CA ILE A 160 -8.18 0.56 16.71
C ILE A 160 -9.66 0.36 17.01
N ALA A 161 -10.39 1.42 17.36
CA ALA A 161 -11.80 1.36 17.73
C ALA A 161 -12.66 0.90 16.55
N CYS A 162 -12.38 1.38 15.34
CA CYS A 162 -13.11 0.99 14.15
C CYS A 162 -12.67 -0.37 13.60
N SER A 163 -11.39 -0.75 13.76
CA SER A 163 -10.80 -2.00 13.23
C SER A 163 -11.29 -2.31 11.80
N PRO A 164 -11.02 -1.44 10.83
CA PRO A 164 -11.63 -1.47 9.50
C PRO A 164 -11.11 -2.62 8.63
N ASN A 165 -9.84 -3.01 8.81
CA ASN A 165 -9.18 -4.03 8.01
C ASN A 165 -9.73 -5.45 8.28
N LYS A 166 -9.79 -6.28 7.23
CA LYS A 166 -10.17 -7.70 7.35
C LYS A 166 -9.11 -8.52 8.07
N LEU A 167 -7.85 -8.22 7.82
CA LEU A 167 -6.70 -8.95 8.36
C LEU A 167 -6.23 -8.29 9.66
N LYS A 168 -6.35 -9.01 10.79
CA LYS A 168 -5.88 -8.53 12.11
C LYS A 168 -4.40 -8.16 12.12
N VAL A 169 -3.57 -8.86 11.33
CA VAL A 169 -2.13 -8.55 11.20
C VAL A 169 -1.92 -7.12 10.69
N VAL A 170 -2.72 -6.66 9.73
CA VAL A 170 -2.60 -5.29 9.19
C VAL A 170 -2.93 -4.27 10.27
N THR A 171 -4.03 -4.47 11.01
CA THR A 171 -4.39 -3.59 12.15
C THR A 171 -3.29 -3.57 13.22
N MET A 172 -2.66 -4.70 13.52
CA MET A 172 -1.55 -4.76 14.48
C MET A 172 -0.32 -4.01 13.97
N LEU A 173 0.01 -4.12 12.68
CA LEU A 173 1.12 -3.40 12.07
C LEU A 173 0.86 -1.88 12.07
N GLU A 174 -0.36 -1.45 11.72
CA GLU A 174 -0.79 -0.05 11.81
C GLU A 174 -0.60 0.50 13.23
N PHE A 175 -1.11 -0.23 14.24
CA PHE A 175 -0.96 0.17 15.64
C PHE A 175 0.50 0.25 16.10
N MET A 176 1.31 -0.77 15.78
CA MET A 176 2.73 -0.80 16.13
C MET A 176 3.47 0.36 15.45
N SER A 177 3.13 0.68 14.19
CA SER A 177 3.78 1.78 13.47
C SER A 177 3.47 3.13 14.09
N MET A 178 2.21 3.39 14.41
CA MET A 178 1.82 4.63 15.12
C MET A 178 2.45 4.72 16.50
N THR A 179 2.60 3.61 17.21
CA THR A 179 3.26 3.56 18.52
C THR A 179 4.76 3.89 18.40
N VAL A 180 5.46 3.28 17.43
CA VAL A 180 6.88 3.56 17.18
C VAL A 180 7.11 5.01 16.73
N LEU A 181 6.25 5.55 15.87
CA LEU A 181 6.31 6.97 15.46
C LEU A 181 6.07 7.90 16.66
N SER A 182 5.08 7.60 17.50
CA SER A 182 4.78 8.37 18.72
C SER A 182 5.95 8.36 19.70
N LEU A 183 6.57 7.18 19.88
CA LEU A 183 7.76 7.04 20.72
C LEU A 183 8.94 7.80 20.13
N THR A 184 9.13 7.76 18.81
CA THR A 184 10.20 8.48 18.10
C THR A 184 10.07 9.98 18.29
N VAL A 185 8.85 10.52 18.11
CA VAL A 185 8.56 11.94 18.33
C VAL A 185 8.73 12.31 19.82
N SER A 186 8.34 11.43 20.74
CA SER A 186 8.56 11.66 22.19
C SER A 186 10.06 11.69 22.54
N LEU A 187 10.87 10.78 21.98
CA LEU A 187 12.32 10.77 22.17
C LEU A 187 12.98 12.00 21.53
N SER A 188 12.43 12.53 20.44
CA SER A 188 12.94 13.75 19.80
C SER A 188 12.84 14.98 20.72
N LEU A 189 11.92 14.99 21.68
CA LEU A 189 11.77 16.07 22.65
C LEU A 189 13.01 16.22 23.55
N PHE A 190 13.74 15.13 23.81
CA PHE A 190 14.98 15.19 24.57
C PHE A 190 16.04 16.05 23.88
N PHE A 191 16.08 16.11 22.54
CA PHE A 191 17.00 17.01 21.84
C PHE A 191 16.63 18.48 22.00
N VAL A 192 15.34 18.78 22.19
CA VAL A 192 14.82 20.15 22.32
C VAL A 192 14.94 20.64 23.77
N ALA A 193 14.73 19.75 24.75
CA ALA A 193 14.71 20.09 26.16
C ALA A 193 16.09 20.03 26.85
N ASN A 194 17.13 19.54 26.16
CA ASN A 194 18.45 19.33 26.74
C ASN A 194 19.20 20.65 26.94
N ASN A 195 19.01 21.26 28.11
CA ASN A 195 19.75 22.45 28.55
C ASN A 195 20.97 22.11 29.42
N GLU A 196 21.20 20.83 29.78
CA GLU A 196 22.16 20.43 30.83
C GLU A 196 23.16 19.31 30.44
N GLY A 197 23.65 19.28 29.20
CA GLY A 197 24.84 18.47 28.88
C GLY A 197 24.64 16.95 28.91
N ILE A 198 23.40 16.45 28.82
CA ILE A 198 23.14 15.03 28.60
C ILE A 198 23.65 14.68 27.20
N ASN A 199 24.47 13.62 27.09
CA ASN A 199 24.98 13.17 25.80
C ASN A 199 23.80 12.78 24.88
N GLU A 200 23.62 13.48 23.77
CA GLU A 200 22.50 13.24 22.85
C GLU A 200 22.68 11.99 21.96
N LYS A 201 23.90 11.45 21.88
CA LYS A 201 24.23 10.32 21.00
C LYS A 201 23.44 9.04 21.31
N PRO A 202 23.31 8.58 22.57
CA PRO A 202 22.52 7.40 22.92
C PRO A 202 21.05 7.50 22.51
N VAL A 203 20.44 8.68 22.64
CA VAL A 203 19.04 8.92 22.25
C VAL A 203 18.89 8.79 20.73
N GLY A 204 19.82 9.36 19.97
CA GLY A 204 19.84 9.22 18.50
C GLY A 204 20.00 7.77 18.04
N VAL A 205 20.92 7.02 18.66
CA VAL A 205 21.11 5.58 18.40
C VAL A 205 19.85 4.78 18.74
N LEU A 206 19.19 5.09 19.85
CA LEU A 206 17.94 4.45 20.26
C LEU A 206 16.81 4.70 19.25
N ILE A 207 16.63 5.94 18.81
CA ILE A 207 15.64 6.29 17.78
C ILE A 207 15.90 5.49 16.49
N LEU A 208 17.16 5.46 16.03
CA LEU A 208 17.53 4.71 14.84
C LEU A 208 17.25 3.22 15.01
N ALA A 209 17.65 2.64 16.14
CA ALA A 209 17.47 1.21 16.42
C ALA A 209 15.99 0.81 16.42
N ILE A 210 15.10 1.58 17.05
CA ILE A 210 13.67 1.27 17.12
C ILE A 210 13.03 1.34 15.72
N ASN A 211 13.35 2.36 14.92
CA ASN A 211 12.80 2.50 13.56
C ASN A 211 13.31 1.41 12.60
N VAL A 212 14.59 1.06 12.68
CA VAL A 212 15.18 -0.03 11.88
C VAL A 212 14.60 -1.39 12.30
N ALA A 213 14.46 -1.66 13.60
CA ALA A 213 13.86 -2.89 14.09
C ALA A 213 12.42 -3.06 13.58
N MET A 214 11.65 -1.97 13.57
CA MET A 214 10.29 -1.95 13.05
C MET A 214 10.25 -2.23 11.53
N LEU A 215 11.15 -1.62 10.76
CA LEU A 215 11.27 -1.87 9.32
C LEU A 215 11.60 -3.34 9.04
N VAL A 216 12.56 -3.91 9.77
CA VAL A 216 12.94 -5.34 9.65
C VAL A 216 11.75 -6.24 9.99
N ALA A 217 10.99 -5.92 11.04
CA ALA A 217 9.78 -6.67 11.40
C ALA A 217 8.73 -6.64 10.27
N PHE A 218 8.50 -5.49 9.64
CA PHE A 218 7.58 -5.35 8.51
C PHE A 218 8.02 -6.19 7.32
N LEU A 219 9.30 -6.08 6.93
CA LEU A 219 9.88 -6.89 5.86
C LEU A 219 9.78 -8.38 6.16
N GLY A 220 10.06 -8.81 7.40
CA GLY A 220 9.94 -10.19 7.83
C GLY A 220 8.52 -10.74 7.70
N VAL A 221 7.51 -9.98 8.11
CA VAL A 221 6.08 -10.37 7.97
C VAL A 221 5.69 -10.49 6.49
N LEU A 222 6.10 -9.55 5.64
CA LEU A 222 5.83 -9.57 4.21
C LEU A 222 6.51 -10.77 3.52
N LEU A 223 7.80 -11.00 3.79
CA LEU A 223 8.58 -12.11 3.24
C LEU A 223 8.00 -13.45 3.68
N ARG A 224 7.63 -13.61 4.96
CA ARG A 224 6.96 -14.83 5.45
C ARG A 224 5.59 -15.04 4.80
N GLY A 225 4.88 -13.97 4.48
CA GLY A 225 3.63 -14.02 3.71
C GLY A 225 3.85 -14.52 2.29
N TYR A 226 4.83 -13.95 1.58
CA TYR A 226 5.19 -14.33 0.22
C TYR A 226 5.71 -15.76 0.14
N TRP A 227 6.63 -16.15 1.04
CA TRP A 227 7.24 -17.47 1.06
C TRP A 227 6.24 -18.59 1.32
N ARG A 228 5.24 -18.36 2.19
CA ARG A 228 4.16 -19.32 2.43
C ARG A 228 3.29 -19.52 1.19
N LYS A 229 2.99 -18.45 0.46
CA LYS A 229 2.25 -18.54 -0.82
C LYS A 229 3.06 -19.30 -1.87
N LEU A 230 4.36 -19.02 -1.98
CA LEU A 230 5.24 -19.69 -2.94
C LEU A 230 5.38 -21.19 -2.63
N LYS A 231 5.65 -21.56 -1.37
CA LYS A 231 5.67 -22.97 -0.93
C LYS A 231 4.33 -23.68 -1.21
N GLY A 232 3.20 -23.01 -0.93
CA GLY A 232 1.88 -23.57 -1.22
C GLY A 232 1.60 -23.74 -2.72
N ALA A 233 2.05 -22.82 -3.56
CA ALA A 233 1.94 -22.93 -5.02
C ALA A 233 2.84 -24.05 -5.57
N ALA A 234 4.08 -24.15 -5.10
CA ALA A 234 5.01 -25.21 -5.46
C ALA A 234 4.48 -26.60 -5.03
N GLY A 235 3.94 -26.72 -3.82
CA GLY A 235 3.33 -27.96 -3.34
C GLY A 235 2.11 -28.40 -4.16
N ARG A 236 1.23 -27.45 -4.56
CA ARG A 236 0.09 -27.74 -5.45
C ARG A 236 0.53 -28.14 -6.86
N ALA A 237 1.56 -27.50 -7.40
CA ALA A 237 2.13 -27.85 -8.70
C ALA A 237 2.75 -29.26 -8.67
N HIS A 238 3.49 -29.58 -7.61
CA HIS A 238 4.08 -30.90 -7.39
C HIS A 238 3.00 -31.98 -7.24
N GLY A 239 1.95 -31.74 -6.45
CA GLY A 239 0.83 -32.68 -6.29
C GLY A 239 0.06 -32.94 -7.59
N LYS A 240 -0.15 -31.91 -8.42
CA LYS A 240 -0.76 -32.08 -9.75
C LYS A 240 0.13 -32.88 -10.71
N ALA A 241 1.45 -32.65 -10.68
CA ALA A 241 2.40 -33.41 -11.49
C ALA A 241 2.42 -34.89 -11.08
N LEU A 242 2.43 -35.19 -9.78
CA LEU A 242 2.39 -36.56 -9.26
C LEU A 242 1.08 -37.28 -9.64
N ALA A 243 -0.06 -36.60 -9.54
CA ALA A 243 -1.36 -37.16 -9.91
C ALA A 243 -1.46 -37.48 -11.42
N LEU A 244 -0.87 -36.65 -12.29
CA LEU A 244 -0.79 -36.91 -13.72
C LEU A 244 0.12 -38.10 -14.05
N MET A 245 1.24 -38.26 -13.33
CA MET A 245 2.13 -39.42 -13.48
C MET A 245 1.47 -40.71 -12.98
N GLY A 246 0.78 -40.69 -11.83
CA GLY A 246 0.07 -41.85 -11.29
C GLY A 246 -1.08 -42.33 -12.18
N ARG A 247 -1.83 -41.40 -12.80
CA ARG A 247 -2.91 -41.73 -13.76
C ARG A 247 -2.40 -42.32 -15.07
N LYS A 248 -1.14 -42.03 -15.44
CA LYS A 248 -0.48 -42.62 -16.61
C LYS A 248 -0.01 -44.05 -16.32
N GLY A 249 0.48 -44.33 -15.10
CA GLY A 249 0.88 -45.66 -14.67
C GLY A 249 -0.28 -46.66 -14.53
N THR A 250 -1.46 -46.21 -14.11
CA THR A 250 -2.66 -47.08 -14.03
C THR A 250 -3.28 -47.36 -15.39
N ALA A 251 -3.16 -46.44 -16.36
CA ALA A 251 -3.62 -46.66 -17.74
C ALA A 251 -2.78 -47.70 -18.50
N ASP A 252 -1.46 -47.77 -18.24
CA ASP A 252 -0.58 -48.78 -18.85
C ASP A 252 -0.74 -50.17 -18.22
N SER A 253 -1.17 -50.26 -16.95
CA SER A 253 -1.38 -51.54 -16.26
C SER A 253 -2.68 -52.25 -16.68
N ALA A 254 -3.63 -51.54 -17.28
CA ALA A 254 -4.93 -52.07 -17.72
C ALA A 254 -4.94 -52.59 -19.18
N ARG A 255 -3.78 -52.82 -19.81
CA ARG A 255 -3.71 -53.55 -21.09
C ARG A 255 -3.95 -55.05 -20.85
N PRO A 256 -4.98 -55.68 -21.45
CA PRO A 256 -5.16 -57.12 -21.34
C PRO A 256 -4.01 -57.85 -22.04
N LYS A 257 -3.39 -58.82 -21.35
CA LYS A 257 -2.40 -59.74 -21.95
C LYS A 257 -3.10 -60.55 -23.04
N VAL A 258 -2.65 -60.37 -24.29
CA VAL A 258 -3.02 -61.23 -25.42
C VAL A 258 -2.39 -62.60 -25.18
N GLN A 259 -3.24 -63.63 -25.13
CA GLN A 259 -2.89 -65.04 -25.03
C GLN A 259 -2.12 -65.47 -26.30
N GLN A 260 -0.92 -66.04 -26.14
CA GLN A 260 -0.21 -66.73 -27.24
C GLN A 260 -0.89 -68.09 -27.51
N PRO A 261 -1.15 -68.47 -28.78
CA PRO A 261 -1.49 -69.84 -29.11
C PRO A 261 -0.22 -70.68 -29.18
N GLY A 262 -0.25 -71.81 -28.48
CA GLY A 262 0.79 -72.82 -28.48
C GLY A 262 0.81 -73.66 -29.75
N ASP A 263 1.96 -74.31 -29.90
CA ASP A 263 2.35 -75.31 -30.87
C ASP A 263 1.29 -76.41 -31.09
N ALA A 264 0.92 -76.64 -32.35
CA ALA A 264 0.30 -77.87 -32.80
C ALA A 264 0.87 -78.18 -34.19
N GLY A 265 1.60 -79.30 -34.28
CA GLY A 265 2.37 -79.72 -35.43
C GLY A 265 1.54 -80.12 -36.66
N GLU A 266 2.22 -80.01 -37.80
CA GLU A 266 2.50 -81.13 -38.70
C GLU A 266 1.30 -82.01 -39.11
N GLU A 267 0.60 -81.62 -40.17
CA GLU A 267 0.21 -82.50 -41.29
C GLU A 267 -0.60 -81.68 -42.32
N ALA A 268 -0.05 -81.52 -43.53
CA ALA A 268 -0.77 -81.41 -44.81
C ALA A 268 0.14 -80.73 -45.86
N MET A 269 1.23 -81.42 -46.21
CA MET A 269 1.86 -81.27 -47.51
C MET A 269 1.04 -82.11 -48.51
N ALA A 270 0.22 -81.47 -49.34
CA ALA A 270 -0.08 -81.89 -50.73
C ALA A 270 -1.18 -81.02 -51.34
N LEU A 271 -1.13 -80.88 -52.66
CA LEU A 271 -2.09 -80.24 -53.57
C LEU A 271 -1.91 -78.71 -53.71
N SER A 272 -0.84 -78.27 -54.37
CA SER A 272 -0.74 -78.15 -55.85
C SER A 272 -1.58 -77.01 -56.44
N HIS A 273 -0.84 -75.95 -56.80
CA HIS A 273 -0.90 -75.28 -58.09
C HIS A 273 -2.16 -74.49 -58.51
N LEU A 274 -1.85 -73.23 -58.89
CA LEU A 274 -2.50 -72.34 -59.86
C LEU A 274 -3.47 -71.29 -59.31
N THR A 275 -2.97 -70.05 -59.30
CA THR A 275 -3.46 -68.83 -60.00
C THR A 275 -3.15 -67.60 -59.14
N GLU A 276 -2.09 -66.86 -59.46
CA GLU A 276 -2.08 -65.66 -60.30
C GLU A 276 -2.90 -64.48 -59.77
N GLY A 277 -2.24 -63.32 -59.70
CA GLY A 277 -2.89 -62.08 -60.13
C GLY A 277 -3.41 -61.14 -59.05
N GLN A 278 -2.48 -60.43 -58.41
CA GLN A 278 -2.52 -58.98 -58.17
C GLN A 278 -3.83 -58.18 -58.38
N LYS A 279 -4.10 -57.36 -57.35
CA LYS A 279 -4.53 -55.94 -57.35
C LYS A 279 -5.96 -55.59 -56.90
N ALA A 280 -5.94 -54.63 -55.97
CA ALA A 280 -6.79 -53.46 -55.86
C ALA A 280 -8.23 -53.68 -55.36
N GLY A 281 -8.38 -53.60 -54.03
CA GLY A 281 -9.59 -53.13 -53.40
C GLY A 281 -9.63 -51.60 -53.49
N ASP A 282 -10.48 -51.12 -54.39
CA ASP A 282 -11.09 -49.80 -54.33
C ASP A 282 -12.36 -49.89 -53.47
N VAL A 283 -12.92 -48.73 -53.14
CA VAL A 283 -14.28 -48.46 -52.62
C VAL A 283 -14.40 -48.25 -51.10
N LYS A 284 -14.64 -47.04 -50.58
CA LYS A 284 -15.74 -46.05 -50.73
C LYS A 284 -16.97 -46.32 -49.82
N ILE A 285 -17.14 -45.36 -48.90
CA ILE A 285 -18.38 -44.71 -48.37
C ILE A 285 -19.47 -45.52 -47.63
N ILE A 286 -20.12 -44.77 -46.71
CA ILE A 286 -21.57 -44.69 -46.38
C ILE A 286 -21.89 -45.24 -44.97
N VAL A 287 -22.05 -44.33 -43.97
CA VAL A 287 -23.33 -43.99 -43.27
C VAL A 287 -23.58 -44.98 -42.12
N ASP A 288 -23.90 -44.62 -40.88
CA ASP A 288 -24.61 -43.47 -40.27
C ASP A 288 -23.79 -42.73 -39.19
#